data_AF-A0A133UI84-F1
#
_entry.id   AF-A0A133UI84-F1
#
_cell.length_a   1.000
_cell.length_b   1.000
_cell.length_c   1.000
_cell.angle_alpha   90.00
_cell.angle_beta   90.00
_cell.angle_gamma   90.00
#
_symmetry.space_group_name_H-M   'P 1'
#
loop_
_entity.id
_entity.type
_entity.pdbx_description
1 polymer ?
#
loop_
_entity_poly.entity_id
_entity_poly.type
_entity_poly.pdbx_seq_one_letter_code
_entity_poly.pdbx_strand_id
1 'polypeptide(L)'
;MRFKDVATLCERLSKTDSRNDKIRLISDFVGNLDSKNLRRACRMIIGRPFPKSCQKKTNVSKKSLLNALEGIIETEKYDEYYDKYGDFGEVIRRLFLESEEKQSTLKPEENSPEAIQDFLDR
;
A
#
# COMPACT_ATOMS: atom_id res chain seq x y z
N MET A 1 3.64 10.98 10.36
CA MET A 1 2.55 10.03 9.98
C MET A 1 3.19 8.75 9.46
N ARG A 2 2.62 7.60 9.80
CA ARG A 2 3.08 6.29 9.31
C ARG A 2 2.27 5.88 8.08
N PHE A 3 2.85 5.08 7.20
CA PHE A 3 2.15 4.53 6.05
C PHE A 3 0.99 3.62 6.49
N LYS A 4 1.15 2.92 7.62
CA LYS A 4 0.08 2.15 8.26
C LYS A 4 -1.18 2.97 8.50
N ASP A 5 -1.06 4.26 8.80
CA ASP A 5 -2.23 5.13 9.04
C ASP A 5 -3.05 5.30 7.73
N VAL A 6 -2.35 5.46 6.59
CA VAL A 6 -2.97 5.52 5.25
C VAL A 6 -3.57 4.17 4.85
N ALA A 7 -2.83 3.08 5.03
CA ALA A 7 -3.33 1.73 4.73
C ALA A 7 -4.59 1.39 5.54
N THR A 8 -4.60 1.77 6.83
CA THR A 8 -5.76 1.59 7.71
C THR A 8 -6.98 2.39 7.24
N LEU A 9 -6.77 3.63 6.77
CA LEU A 9 -7.85 4.40 6.15
C LEU A 9 -8.39 3.69 4.91
N CYS A 10 -7.53 3.26 3.99
CA CYS A 10 -7.94 2.57 2.76
C CYS A 10 -8.75 1.30 3.05
N GLU A 11 -8.35 0.52 4.06
CA GLU A 11 -9.08 -0.68 4.51
C GLU A 11 -10.46 -0.34 5.09
N ARG A 12 -10.60 0.80 5.79
CA ARG A 12 -11.91 1.26 6.25
C ARG A 12 -12.78 1.75 5.10
N LEU A 13 -12.18 2.44 4.13
CA LEU A 13 -12.87 2.94 2.94
C LEU A 13 -13.37 1.81 2.04
N SER A 14 -12.63 0.69 1.93
CA SER A 14 -13.05 -0.47 1.14
C SER A 14 -14.27 -1.20 1.74
N LYS A 15 -14.42 -1.15 3.07
CA LYS A 15 -15.54 -1.74 3.82
C LYS A 15 -16.76 -0.82 4.00
N THR A 16 -16.66 0.43 3.55
CA THR A 16 -17.72 1.42 3.68
C THR A 16 -18.41 1.55 2.32
N ASP A 17 -19.74 1.50 2.26
CA ASP A 17 -20.48 1.71 1.00
C ASP A 17 -20.97 3.15 0.86
N SER A 18 -21.37 3.76 1.99
CA SER A 18 -21.90 5.11 2.06
C SER A 18 -20.88 6.15 1.61
N ARG A 19 -21.23 6.91 0.57
CA ARG A 19 -20.40 8.02 0.07
C ARG A 19 -20.17 9.09 1.14
N ASN A 20 -21.19 9.42 1.93
CA ASN A 20 -21.07 10.43 2.99
C ASN A 20 -20.13 9.97 4.09
N ASP A 21 -20.17 8.68 4.45
CA ASP A 21 -19.24 8.13 5.44
C ASP A 21 -17.81 8.08 4.91
N LYS A 22 -17.59 7.76 3.62
CA LYS A 22 -16.27 7.88 2.99
C LYS A 22 -15.75 9.32 3.04
N ILE A 23 -16.60 10.29 2.72
CA ILE A 23 -16.24 11.72 2.79
C ILE A 23 -15.81 12.09 4.21
N ARG A 24 -16.60 11.69 5.21
CA ARG A 24 -16.30 11.95 6.63
C ARG A 24 -14.98 11.30 7.06
N LEU A 25 -14.78 10.03 6.75
CA LEU A 25 -13.53 9.32 7.07
C LEU A 25 -12.30 10.00 6.45
N ILE A 26 -12.43 10.45 5.20
CA ILE A 26 -11.35 11.16 4.51
C ILE A 26 -11.13 12.53 5.13
N SER A 27 -12.19 13.32 5.39
CA SER A 27 -12.07 14.67 5.97
C SER A 27 -11.44 14.63 7.36
N ASP A 28 -11.86 13.69 8.19
CA ASP A 28 -11.34 13.52 9.54
C ASP A 28 -9.85 13.14 9.50
N PHE A 29 -9.46 12.30 8.54
CA PHE A 29 -8.07 11.92 8.37
C PHE A 29 -7.21 13.09 7.86
N VAL A 30 -7.60 13.73 6.76
CA VAL A 30 -6.78 14.77 6.12
C VAL A 30 -6.75 16.09 6.88
N GLY A 31 -7.81 16.40 7.66
CA GLY A 31 -7.91 17.62 8.46
C GLY A 31 -6.88 17.70 9.59
N ASN A 32 -6.29 16.56 9.97
CA ASN A 32 -5.28 16.46 11.02
C ASN A 32 -3.83 16.42 10.48
N LEU A 33 -3.62 16.55 9.16
CA LEU A 33 -2.30 16.46 8.55
C LEU A 33 -1.69 17.83 8.24
N ASP A 34 -0.37 17.94 8.42
CA ASP A 34 0.39 19.08 7.88
C ASP A 34 0.40 19.08 6.34
N SER A 35 0.76 20.22 5.74
CA SER A 35 0.73 20.40 4.29
C SER A 35 1.59 19.40 3.48
N LYS A 36 2.71 18.90 4.03
CA LYS A 36 3.57 17.94 3.34
C LYS A 36 2.95 16.56 3.39
N ASN A 37 2.53 16.12 4.57
CA ASN A 37 1.87 14.83 4.77
C ASN A 37 0.52 14.74 4.05
N LEU A 38 -0.24 15.84 4.03
CA LEU A 38 -1.49 15.96 3.28
C LEU A 38 -1.29 15.62 1.80
N ARG A 39 -0.33 16.28 1.14
CA ARG A 39 -0.04 16.04 -0.28
C ARG A 39 0.35 14.58 -0.56
N ARG A 40 1.18 13.99 0.28
CA ARG A 40 1.64 12.60 0.13
C ARG A 40 0.51 11.60 0.36
N ALA A 41 -0.26 11.78 1.44
CA ALA A 41 -1.42 10.94 1.74
C ALA A 41 -2.46 10.97 0.61
N CYS A 42 -2.84 12.15 0.12
CA CYS A 42 -3.83 12.26 -0.95
C CYS A 42 -3.39 11.53 -2.22
N ARG A 43 -2.11 11.62 -2.60
CA ARG A 43 -1.56 10.88 -3.75
C ARG A 43 -1.72 9.37 -3.59
N MET A 44 -1.38 8.85 -2.41
CA MET A 44 -1.48 7.43 -2.10
C MET A 44 -2.93 6.94 -2.05
N ILE A 45 -3.83 7.67 -1.39
CA ILE A 45 -5.26 7.33 -1.29
C ILE A 45 -5.90 7.27 -2.68
N ILE A 46 -5.54 8.19 -3.58
CA ILE A 46 -6.06 8.24 -4.96
C ILE A 46 -5.40 7.17 -5.86
N GLY A 47 -4.35 6.48 -5.39
CA GLY A 47 -3.59 5.51 -6.18
C GLY A 47 -2.76 6.16 -7.29
N ARG A 48 -2.32 7.41 -7.09
CA ARG A 48 -1.52 8.17 -8.06
C ARG A 48 -0.24 8.68 -7.42
N PRO A 49 0.89 7.97 -7.57
CA PRO A 49 2.15 8.34 -6.93
C PRO A 49 2.73 9.67 -7.43
N PHE A 50 2.40 10.05 -8.67
CA PHE A 50 2.84 11.31 -9.27
C PHE A 50 1.65 12.25 -9.55
N PRO A 51 1.83 13.58 -9.48
CA PRO A 51 0.84 14.55 -9.93
C PRO A 51 0.42 14.32 -11.38
N LYS A 52 -0.82 14.67 -11.73
CA LYS A 52 -1.31 14.58 -13.13
C LYS A 52 -0.47 15.39 -14.11
N SER A 53 0.15 16.49 -13.66
CA SER A 53 1.04 17.32 -14.48
C SER A 53 2.41 16.69 -14.71
N CYS A 54 2.75 15.63 -13.98
CA CYS A 54 4.03 14.95 -14.09
C CYS A 54 3.94 13.84 -15.13
N GLN A 55 4.93 13.75 -16.02
CA GLN A 55 5.04 12.67 -17.00
C GLN A 55 5.67 11.39 -16.43
N LYS A 56 6.13 11.41 -15.17
CA LYS A 56 6.71 10.23 -14.51
C LYS A 56 5.69 9.09 -14.41
N LYS A 57 6.19 7.88 -14.60
CA LYS A 57 5.49 6.61 -14.36
C LYS A 57 6.41 5.74 -13.52
N THR A 58 5.82 4.87 -12.69
CA THR A 58 6.60 3.92 -11.88
C THR A 58 7.33 2.92 -12.75
N ASN A 59 6.81 2.62 -13.95
CA ASN A 59 7.38 1.65 -14.89
C ASN A 59 7.65 0.27 -14.26
N VAL A 60 6.86 -0.10 -13.25
CA VAL A 60 6.95 -1.38 -12.56
C VAL A 60 5.92 -2.34 -13.14
N SER A 61 6.39 -3.47 -13.66
CA SER A 61 5.52 -4.56 -14.13
C SER A 61 5.13 -5.50 -12.99
N LYS A 62 4.07 -6.30 -13.17
CA LYS A 62 3.71 -7.38 -12.23
C LYS A 62 4.89 -8.34 -11.99
N LYS A 63 5.62 -8.70 -13.05
CA LYS A 63 6.82 -9.55 -12.97
C LYS A 63 7.92 -8.91 -12.11
N SER A 64 8.13 -7.60 -12.24
CA SER A 64 9.10 -6.87 -11.42
C SER A 64 8.77 -6.95 -9.93
N LEU A 65 7.48 -6.87 -9.58
CA LEU A 65 7.01 -7.03 -8.19
C LEU A 65 7.18 -8.47 -7.69
N LEU A 66 6.92 -9.47 -8.53
CA LEU A 66 7.12 -10.88 -8.18
C LEU A 66 8.57 -11.21 -7.91
N ASN A 67 9.48 -10.77 -8.79
CA ASN A 67 10.92 -10.95 -8.57
C ASN A 67 11.39 -10.28 -7.26
N ALA A 68 10.84 -9.11 -6.92
CA ALA A 68 11.13 -8.46 -5.66
C ALA A 68 10.57 -9.23 -4.45
N LEU A 69 9.39 -9.84 -4.60
CA LEU A 69 8.77 -10.68 -3.58
C LEU A 69 9.57 -11.94 -3.31
N GLU A 70 10.07 -12.63 -4.34
CA GLU A 70 10.90 -13.84 -4.21
C GLU A 70 12.16 -13.59 -3.36
N GLY A 71 12.70 -12.37 -3.40
CA GLY A 71 13.83 -11.96 -2.55
C GLY A 71 13.47 -11.73 -1.07
N ILE A 72 12.18 -11.72 -0.71
CA ILE A 72 11.68 -11.45 0.64
C ILE A 72 10.99 -12.70 1.22
N ILE A 73 10.19 -13.39 0.41
CA ILE A 73 9.39 -14.56 0.80
C ILE A 73 9.66 -15.69 -0.20
N GLU A 74 10.22 -16.78 0.28
CA GLU A 74 10.35 -18.02 -0.48
C GLU A 74 9.01 -18.79 -0.41
N THR A 75 8.25 -18.83 -1.50
CA THR A 75 6.95 -19.50 -1.54
C THR A 75 6.55 -19.94 -2.95
N GLU A 76 6.11 -21.19 -3.08
CA GLU A 76 5.53 -21.75 -4.31
C GLU A 76 4.01 -21.54 -4.40
N LYS A 77 3.39 -20.95 -3.36
CA LYS A 77 1.92 -20.81 -3.23
C LYS A 77 1.34 -19.62 -3.98
N TYR A 78 2.16 -18.87 -4.70
CA TYR A 78 1.71 -17.64 -5.35
C TYR A 78 0.54 -17.90 -6.31
N ASP A 79 0.68 -18.88 -7.21
CA ASP A 79 -0.34 -19.18 -8.21
C ASP A 79 -1.62 -19.72 -7.55
N GLU A 80 -1.50 -20.60 -6.56
CA GLU A 80 -2.64 -21.09 -5.76
C GLU A 80 -3.43 -19.93 -5.13
N TYR A 81 -2.73 -18.97 -4.54
CA TYR A 81 -3.39 -17.83 -3.87
C TYR A 81 -3.99 -16.88 -4.90
N TYR A 82 -3.32 -16.67 -6.02
CA TYR A 82 -3.83 -15.82 -7.08
C TYR A 82 -5.11 -16.39 -7.71
N ASP A 83 -5.15 -17.70 -7.96
CA ASP A 83 -6.35 -18.38 -8.46
C ASP A 83 -7.53 -18.28 -7.48
N LYS A 84 -7.24 -18.27 -6.17
CA LYS A 84 -8.25 -18.19 -5.12
C LYS A 84 -8.79 -16.78 -4.88
N TYR A 85 -7.92 -15.77 -4.88
CA TYR A 85 -8.27 -14.41 -4.45
C TYR A 85 -8.42 -13.41 -5.59
N GLY A 86 -7.75 -13.64 -6.74
CA GLY A 86 -7.85 -12.80 -7.94
C GLY A 86 -7.27 -11.38 -7.80
N ASP A 87 -6.88 -10.94 -6.60
CA ASP A 87 -6.27 -9.63 -6.33
C ASP A 87 -4.82 -9.78 -5.91
N PHE A 88 -3.93 -9.07 -6.61
CA PHE A 88 -2.50 -9.12 -6.34
C PHE A 88 -2.18 -8.63 -4.93
N GLY A 89 -2.79 -7.53 -4.47
CA GLY A 89 -2.53 -6.96 -3.15
C GLY A 89 -2.92 -7.89 -2.01
N GLU A 90 -4.09 -8.53 -2.11
CA GLU A 90 -4.55 -9.53 -1.14
C GLU A 90 -3.65 -10.77 -1.12
N VAL A 91 -3.20 -11.26 -2.29
CA VAL A 91 -2.25 -12.38 -2.36
C VAL A 91 -0.95 -12.04 -1.63
N ILE A 92 -0.35 -10.89 -1.92
CA ILE A 92 0.87 -10.43 -1.22
C ILE A 92 0.63 -10.36 0.29
N ARG A 93 -0.49 -9.75 0.72
CA ARG A 93 -0.83 -9.65 2.15
C ARG A 93 -0.89 -11.01 2.83
N ARG A 94 -1.51 -12.01 2.19
CA ARG A 94 -1.63 -13.38 2.72
C ARG A 94 -0.28 -14.08 2.82
N LEU A 95 0.55 -13.96 1.78
CA LEU A 95 1.90 -14.53 1.79
C LEU A 95 2.77 -13.92 2.89
N PHE A 96 2.70 -12.60 3.09
CA PHE A 96 3.39 -11.93 4.20
C PHE A 96 2.94 -12.44 5.56
N LEU A 97 1.63 -12.51 5.81
CA LEU A 97 1.09 -13.02 7.08
C LEU A 97 1.54 -14.46 7.36
N GLU A 98 1.52 -15.34 6.36
CA GLU A 98 1.99 -16.72 6.54
C GLU A 98 3.52 -16.79 6.77
N SER A 99 4.29 -15.90 6.14
CA SER A 99 5.74 -15.83 6.33
C SER A 99 6.13 -15.29 7.71
N GLU A 100 5.39 -14.31 8.25
CA GLU A 100 5.62 -13.75 9.59
C GLU A 100 5.32 -14.79 10.69
N GLU A 101 4.31 -15.63 10.51
CA GLU A 101 4.04 -16.77 11.41
C GLU A 101 5.20 -17.79 11.41
N LYS A 102 5.94 -17.91 10.31
CA LYS A 102 7.10 -18.80 10.17
C LYS A 102 8.42 -18.16 10.58
N GLN A 103 8.56 -16.84 10.44
CA GLN A 103 9.78 -16.08 10.74
C GLN A 103 9.52 -14.97 11.75
N SER A 104 9.59 -15.32 13.05
CA SER A 104 9.39 -14.39 14.18
C SER A 104 10.41 -13.24 14.28
N THR A 105 11.43 -13.19 13.41
CA THR A 105 12.61 -12.30 13.55
C THR A 105 12.56 -11.04 12.66
N LEU A 106 11.68 -10.98 11.66
CA LEU A 106 11.56 -9.81 10.79
C LEU A 106 10.75 -8.72 11.52
N LYS A 107 11.44 -7.76 12.14
CA LYS A 107 10.79 -6.53 12.59
C LYS A 107 10.42 -5.72 11.35
N PRO A 108 9.13 -5.47 11.07
CA PRO A 108 8.75 -4.66 9.93
C PRO A 108 9.25 -3.23 10.17
N GLU A 109 10.06 -2.72 9.23
CA GLU A 109 10.49 -1.34 9.25
C GLU A 109 9.24 -0.44 9.08
N GLU A 110 8.98 0.44 10.06
CA GLU A 110 7.86 1.36 9.97
C GLU A 110 8.11 2.36 8.84
N ASN A 111 7.41 2.17 7.72
CA ASN A 111 7.52 3.05 6.57
C ASN A 111 6.68 4.32 6.75
N SER A 112 7.21 5.46 6.31
CA SER A 112 6.49 6.73 6.24
C SER A 112 6.05 7.02 4.80
N PRO A 113 4.95 7.79 4.59
CA PRO A 113 4.57 8.24 3.26
C PRO A 113 5.64 9.08 2.55
N GLU A 114 6.54 9.70 3.32
CA GLU A 114 7.71 10.40 2.81
C GLU A 114 8.74 9.44 2.23
N ALA A 115 9.15 8.43 2.99
CA ALA A 115 10.13 7.44 2.53
C ALA A 115 9.67 6.71 1.26
N ILE A 116 8.38 6.37 1.18
CA ILE A 116 7.80 5.74 -0.02
C ILE A 116 7.81 6.71 -1.20
N GLN A 117 7.45 7.99 -1.00
CA GLN A 117 7.48 8.98 -2.07
C GLN A 117 8.92 9.22 -2.56
N ASP A 118 9.88 9.31 -1.63
CA ASP A 118 11.30 9.47 -1.95
C ASP A 118 11.84 8.26 -2.72
N PHE A 119 11.40 7.04 -2.38
CA PHE A 119 11.72 5.84 -3.15
C PHE A 119 11.14 5.88 -4.57
N LEU A 120 9.88 6.31 -4.72
CA LEU A 120 9.23 6.42 -6.03
C LEU A 120 9.78 7.55 -6.89
N ASP A 121 10.42 8.54 -6.29
CA ASP A 121 11.00 9.68 -7.01
C ASP A 121 12.44 9.44 -7.50
N ARG A 122 13.11 8.39 -7.01
CA ARG A 122 14.40 7.89 -7.50
C ARG A 122 14.26 7.29 -8.90
#